data_AF-A0A1Y1N858-F1
#
_entry.id   AF-A0A1Y1N858-F1
#
_cell.length_a   1.000
_cell.length_b   1.000
_cell.length_c   1.000
_cell.angle_alpha   90.00
_cell.angle_beta   90.00
_cell.angle_gamma   90.00
#
_symmetry.space_group_name_H-M   'P 1'
#
loop_
_entity.id
_entity.type
_entity.pdbx_description
1 polymer ?
#
loop_
_entity_poly.entity_id
_entity_poly.type
_entity_poly.pdbx_seq_one_letter_code
_entity_poly.pdbx_strand_id
1 'polypeptide(L)'
;GIHRFFASQYTICKNLKVSYMPYSVIMKVALLSGPRCMSKVANFFGTLSDALLLLHQTGVCAVYVIFISNNLKDLLKRPYTNLNVPVEYYMLCLLPALLLIVSVPNMKKMARITLLSNCATLVSVIIIIAVLSPNLPDISLRHKTGTVFDSALAFGIMLFALSAMGVILTVEKHMKEPKQMVAYFGTLNVSLVAILIVYTLIGFIG
;
A
#
# COMPACT_ATOMS: atom_id res chain seq x y z
N GLY A 1 -1.10 18.74 -1.84
CA GLY A 1 -2.21 18.04 -2.53
C GLY A 1 -3.09 17.29 -1.56
N ILE A 2 -2.55 16.26 -0.90
CA ILE A 2 -3.29 15.31 -0.05
C ILE A 2 -4.06 15.99 1.11
N HIS A 3 -3.46 16.97 1.80
CA HIS A 3 -4.16 17.71 2.88
C HIS A 3 -5.39 18.49 2.39
N ARG A 4 -5.33 19.08 1.18
CA ARG A 4 -6.49 19.77 0.58
C ARG A 4 -7.57 18.79 0.14
N PHE A 5 -7.16 17.60 -0.32
CA PHE A 5 -8.09 16.54 -0.67
C PHE A 5 -8.87 16.05 0.55
N PHE A 6 -8.19 15.72 1.65
CA PHE A 6 -8.84 15.33 2.90
C PHE A 6 -9.70 16.44 3.49
N ALA A 7 -9.26 17.69 3.43
CA ALA A 7 -10.07 18.83 3.86
C ALA A 7 -11.37 18.95 3.04
N SER A 8 -11.30 18.77 1.72
CA SER A 8 -12.46 18.78 0.83
C SER A 8 -13.43 17.62 1.13
N GLN A 9 -12.91 16.40 1.32
CA GLN A 9 -13.73 15.26 1.71
C GLN A 9 -14.42 15.50 3.06
N TYR A 10 -13.72 16.06 4.03
CA TYR A 10 -14.26 16.41 5.33
C TYR A 10 -15.39 17.45 5.23
N THR A 11 -15.22 18.47 4.39
CA THR A 11 -16.28 19.47 4.13
C THR A 11 -17.53 18.84 3.50
N ILE A 12 -17.36 17.92 2.56
CA ILE A 12 -18.47 17.22 1.89
C ILE A 12 -19.22 16.30 2.87
N CYS A 13 -18.50 15.52 3.68
CA CYS A 13 -19.11 14.66 4.71
C CYS A 13 -19.84 15.48 5.78
N LYS A 14 -19.29 16.64 6.17
CA LYS A 14 -19.94 17.57 7.12
C LYS A 14 -21.23 18.15 6.55
N ASN A 15 -21.25 18.53 5.27
CA ASN A 15 -22.43 19.08 4.59
C ASN A 15 -23.55 18.04 4.43
N LEU A 16 -23.20 16.77 4.19
CA LEU A 16 -24.17 15.68 4.03
C LEU A 16 -24.59 15.01 5.35
N LYS A 17 -24.00 15.40 6.50
CA LYS A 17 -24.22 14.78 7.82
C LYS A 17 -24.03 13.24 7.82
N VAL A 18 -23.15 12.72 6.98
CA VAL A 18 -22.85 11.28 6.93
C VAL A 18 -21.48 11.02 7.53
N SER A 19 -21.40 10.02 8.41
CA SER A 19 -20.18 9.68 9.15
C SER A 19 -19.13 8.95 8.28
N TYR A 20 -19.52 8.32 7.17
CA TYR A 20 -18.61 7.67 6.23
C TYR A 20 -19.22 7.57 4.83
N MET A 21 -18.37 7.61 3.80
CA MET A 21 -18.79 7.45 2.42
C MET A 21 -17.66 6.81 1.59
N PRO A 22 -17.95 5.82 0.72
CA PRO A 22 -16.93 5.25 -0.17
C PRO A 22 -16.38 6.31 -1.11
N TYR A 23 -15.11 6.17 -1.49
CA TYR A 23 -14.38 7.14 -2.32
C TYR A 23 -15.13 7.48 -3.62
N SER A 24 -15.70 6.47 -4.27
CA SER A 24 -16.50 6.59 -5.50
C SER A 24 -17.74 7.47 -5.32
N VAL A 25 -18.34 7.47 -4.12
CA VAL A 25 -19.52 8.29 -3.81
C VAL A 25 -19.10 9.70 -3.41
N ILE A 26 -18.00 9.89 -2.69
CA ILE A 26 -17.46 11.24 -2.40
C ILE A 26 -17.06 11.94 -3.71
N MET A 27 -16.44 11.22 -4.64
CA MET A 27 -16.11 11.74 -5.97
C MET A 27 -17.37 12.18 -6.74
N LYS A 28 -18.43 11.35 -6.75
CA LYS A 28 -19.71 11.70 -7.38
C LYS A 28 -20.31 12.97 -6.77
N VAL A 29 -20.40 13.05 -5.45
CA VAL A 29 -20.96 14.21 -4.74
C VAL A 29 -20.14 15.48 -4.99
N ALA A 30 -18.81 15.37 -5.01
CA ALA A 30 -17.92 16.50 -5.31
C ALA A 30 -18.14 17.02 -6.74
N LEU A 31 -18.26 16.11 -7.72
CA LEU A 31 -18.52 16.45 -9.13
C LEU A 31 -19.92 17.03 -9.35
N LEU A 32 -20.93 16.54 -8.63
CA LEU A 32 -22.29 17.09 -8.65
C LEU A 32 -22.37 18.49 -8.04
N SER A 33 -21.52 18.80 -7.06
CA SER A 33 -21.41 20.14 -6.45
C SER A 33 -20.60 21.12 -7.31
N GLY A 34 -19.98 20.65 -8.40
CA GLY A 34 -19.20 21.46 -9.33
C GLY A 34 -20.02 22.07 -10.49
N PRO A 35 -19.36 22.73 -11.46
CA PRO A 35 -20.04 23.38 -12.59
C PRO A 35 -20.86 22.39 -13.44
N ARG A 36 -21.93 22.87 -14.09
CA ARG A 36 -22.95 22.05 -14.81
C ARG A 36 -22.38 21.03 -15.81
N CYS A 37 -21.21 21.28 -16.40
CA CYS A 37 -20.54 20.34 -17.31
C CYS A 37 -20.00 19.10 -16.58
N MET A 38 -19.52 19.24 -15.34
CA MET A 38 -18.94 18.14 -14.54
C MET A 38 -20.01 17.24 -13.92
N SER A 39 -21.18 17.80 -13.60
CA SER A 39 -22.33 17.05 -13.06
C SER A 39 -22.82 15.96 -14.02
N LYS A 40 -22.77 16.20 -15.34
CA LYS A 40 -23.15 15.21 -16.37
C LYS A 40 -22.24 13.99 -16.43
N VAL A 41 -20.95 14.17 -16.11
CA VAL A 41 -19.93 13.10 -16.14
C VAL A 41 -19.71 12.48 -14.76
N ALA A 42 -20.34 13.02 -13.71
CA ALA A 42 -20.14 12.59 -12.33
C ALA A 42 -20.36 11.09 -12.14
N ASN A 43 -21.43 10.53 -12.74
CA ASN A 43 -21.73 9.10 -12.66
C ASN A 43 -20.66 8.23 -13.31
N PHE A 44 -20.13 8.65 -14.45
CA PHE A 44 -19.05 7.95 -15.15
C PHE A 44 -17.76 7.93 -14.31
N PHE A 45 -17.33 9.09 -13.80
CA PHE A 45 -16.13 9.19 -12.97
C PHE A 45 -16.22 8.40 -11.66
N GLY A 46 -17.40 8.37 -11.04
CA GLY A 46 -17.60 7.56 -9.85
C GLY A 46 -17.45 6.06 -10.11
N THR A 47 -18.09 5.53 -11.16
CA THR A 47 -17.95 4.11 -11.55
C THR A 47 -16.52 3.78 -11.99
N LEU A 48 -15.87 4.69 -12.73
CA LEU A 48 -14.47 4.55 -13.14
C LEU A 48 -13.53 4.48 -11.92
N SER A 49 -13.73 5.34 -10.92
CA SER A 49 -12.90 5.34 -9.71
C SER A 49 -13.03 4.04 -8.92
N ASP A 50 -14.24 3.49 -8.85
CA ASP A 50 -14.51 2.21 -8.17
C ASP A 50 -13.83 1.04 -8.92
N ALA A 51 -13.96 1.02 -10.26
CA ALA A 51 -13.28 0.04 -11.10
C ALA A 51 -11.74 0.14 -10.98
N LEU A 52 -11.18 1.35 -10.95
CA LEU A 52 -9.75 1.56 -10.77
C LEU A 52 -9.26 1.14 -9.38
N LEU A 53 -10.04 1.41 -8.32
CA LEU A 53 -9.73 0.97 -6.96
C LEU A 53 -9.74 -0.56 -6.86
N LEU A 54 -10.73 -1.22 -7.45
CA LEU A 54 -10.81 -2.68 -7.52
C LEU A 54 -9.64 -3.26 -8.32
N LEU A 55 -9.37 -2.72 -9.51
CA LEU A 55 -8.26 -3.15 -10.36
C LEU A 55 -6.92 -3.02 -9.64
N HIS A 56 -6.71 -1.89 -8.95
CA HIS A 56 -5.52 -1.66 -8.14
C HIS A 56 -5.42 -2.73 -7.04
N GLN A 57 -6.44 -2.88 -6.20
CA GLN A 57 -6.40 -3.85 -5.10
C GLN A 57 -6.18 -5.29 -5.57
N THR A 58 -6.85 -5.70 -6.65
CA THR A 58 -6.67 -7.02 -7.26
C THR A 58 -5.25 -7.21 -7.80
N GLY A 59 -4.70 -6.19 -8.46
CA GLY A 59 -3.31 -6.22 -8.94
C GLY A 59 -2.31 -6.41 -7.80
N VAL A 60 -2.48 -5.66 -6.71
CA VAL A 60 -1.62 -5.77 -5.53
C VAL A 60 -1.72 -7.17 -4.90
N CYS A 61 -2.93 -7.70 -4.74
CA CYS A 61 -3.13 -9.06 -4.22
C CYS A 61 -2.45 -10.12 -5.10
N ALA A 62 -2.57 -10.00 -6.43
CA ALA A 62 -1.94 -10.94 -7.37
C ALA A 62 -0.41 -10.93 -7.24
N VAL A 63 0.21 -9.74 -7.22
CA VAL A 63 1.67 -9.60 -7.06
C VAL A 63 2.13 -10.18 -5.73
N TYR A 64 1.41 -9.96 -4.63
CA TYR A 64 1.76 -10.54 -3.33
C TYR A 64 1.72 -12.07 -3.34
N VAL A 65 0.70 -12.69 -3.95
CA VAL A 65 0.60 -14.16 -4.05
C VAL A 65 1.76 -14.74 -4.85
N ILE A 66 2.09 -14.12 -6.00
CA ILE A 66 3.22 -14.53 -6.83
C ILE A 66 4.54 -14.41 -6.04
N PHE A 67 4.74 -13.29 -5.35
CA PHE A 67 5.93 -13.05 -4.55
C PHE A 67 6.09 -14.09 -3.44
N ILE A 68 5.04 -14.35 -2.65
CA ILE A 68 5.08 -15.35 -1.57
C ILE A 68 5.34 -16.74 -2.15
N SER A 69 4.70 -17.10 -3.26
CA SER A 69 4.88 -18.40 -3.90
C SER A 69 6.33 -18.63 -4.36
N ASN A 70 6.95 -17.61 -4.94
CA ASN A 70 8.36 -17.68 -5.35
C ASN A 70 9.30 -17.81 -4.15
N ASN A 71 9.10 -17.01 -3.11
CA ASN A 71 9.90 -17.11 -1.88
C ASN A 71 9.75 -18.49 -1.22
N LEU A 72 8.53 -19.04 -1.19
CA LEU A 72 8.28 -20.35 -0.61
C LEU A 72 8.96 -21.47 -1.42
N LYS A 73 8.94 -21.37 -2.74
CA LYS A 73 9.69 -22.28 -3.63
C LYS A 73 11.19 -22.22 -3.36
N ASP A 74 11.75 -21.03 -3.25
CA ASP A 74 13.20 -20.86 -2.99
C ASP A 74 13.60 -21.33 -1.58
N LEU A 75 12.74 -21.13 -0.58
CA LEU A 75 12.93 -21.63 0.78
C LEU A 75 12.89 -23.16 0.84
N LEU A 76 11.96 -23.80 0.13
CA LEU A 76 11.80 -25.26 0.13
C LEU A 76 12.86 -25.98 -0.71
N LYS A 77 13.36 -25.35 -1.77
CA LYS A 77 14.45 -25.89 -2.60
C LYS A 77 15.76 -26.07 -1.83
N ARG A 78 16.04 -25.23 -0.82
CA ARG A 78 17.38 -25.18 -0.21
C ARG A 78 17.72 -26.32 0.76
N PRO A 79 16.78 -26.99 1.46
CA PRO A 79 17.18 -28.08 2.36
C PRO A 79 16.48 -29.44 2.20
N TYR A 80 15.31 -29.57 1.53
CA TYR A 80 14.47 -30.78 1.75
C TYR A 80 13.92 -31.50 0.51
N THR A 81 13.99 -30.98 -0.72
CA THR A 81 13.36 -31.69 -1.84
C THR A 81 13.95 -31.34 -3.21
N ASN A 82 14.51 -32.34 -3.91
CA ASN A 82 14.74 -32.33 -5.36
C ASN A 82 13.42 -32.41 -6.15
N LEU A 83 12.32 -31.88 -5.59
CA LEU A 83 11.01 -31.92 -6.20
C LEU A 83 10.82 -30.60 -6.94
N ASN A 84 10.95 -30.65 -8.26
CA ASN A 84 10.78 -29.49 -9.13
C ASN A 84 9.28 -29.20 -9.32
N VAL A 85 8.58 -28.92 -8.21
CA VAL A 85 7.15 -28.58 -8.24
C VAL A 85 7.01 -27.19 -8.87
N PRO A 86 6.15 -27.03 -9.88
CA PRO A 86 6.00 -25.77 -10.56
C PRO A 86 5.18 -24.78 -9.69
N VAL A 87 5.39 -23.48 -9.89
CA VAL A 87 4.99 -22.41 -8.94
C VAL A 87 3.46 -22.36 -8.75
N GLU A 88 2.72 -22.81 -9.76
CA GLU A 88 1.26 -22.83 -9.82
C GLU A 88 0.65 -23.65 -8.67
N TYR A 89 1.29 -24.73 -8.22
CA TYR A 89 0.81 -25.51 -7.08
C TYR A 89 0.96 -24.78 -5.75
N TYR A 90 2.03 -23.98 -5.60
CA TYR A 90 2.20 -23.13 -4.43
C TYR A 90 1.15 -22.04 -4.39
N MET A 91 0.84 -21.42 -5.54
CA MET A 91 -0.25 -20.43 -5.65
C MET A 91 -1.61 -21.05 -5.31
N LEU A 92 -1.89 -22.26 -5.79
CA LEU A 92 -3.15 -22.96 -5.51
C LEU A 92 -3.28 -23.32 -4.02
N CYS A 93 -2.18 -23.68 -3.36
CA CYS A 93 -2.14 -23.95 -1.93
C CYS A 93 -2.30 -22.66 -1.08
N LEU A 94 -1.85 -21.51 -1.59
CA LEU A 94 -2.03 -20.20 -0.95
C LEU A 94 -3.46 -19.66 -1.07
N LEU A 95 -4.20 -20.06 -2.11
CA LEU A 95 -5.58 -19.62 -2.35
C LEU A 95 -6.54 -19.84 -1.15
N PRO A 96 -6.62 -21.03 -0.52
CA PRO A 96 -7.46 -21.23 0.66
C PRO A 96 -7.02 -20.38 1.86
N ALA A 97 -5.71 -20.12 2.02
CA ALA A 97 -5.21 -19.23 3.06
C ALA A 97 -5.68 -17.78 2.83
N LEU A 98 -5.68 -17.29 1.58
CA LEU A 98 -6.24 -15.98 1.24
C LEU A 98 -7.73 -15.90 1.53
N LEU A 99 -8.51 -16.93 1.15
CA LEU A 99 -9.95 -16.97 1.44
C LEU A 99 -10.22 -16.92 2.94
N LEU A 100 -9.44 -17.66 3.74
CA LEU A 100 -9.55 -17.65 5.20
C LEU A 100 -9.27 -16.26 5.78
N ILE A 101 -8.25 -15.55 5.29
CA ILE A 101 -7.90 -14.19 5.73
C ILE A 101 -9.02 -13.20 5.42
N VAL A 102 -9.61 -13.28 4.21
CA VAL A 102 -10.75 -12.43 3.81
C VAL A 102 -11.98 -12.73 4.66
N SER A 103 -12.15 -13.98 5.10
CA SER A 103 -13.25 -14.40 5.96
C SER A 103 -13.13 -13.97 7.44
N VAL A 104 -12.06 -13.28 7.87
CA VAL A 104 -11.95 -12.79 9.26
C VAL A 104 -12.60 -11.39 9.37
N PRO A 105 -13.80 -11.23 9.95
CA PRO A 105 -14.47 -9.93 10.04
C PRO A 105 -13.94 -9.05 11.19
N ASN A 106 -12.94 -9.54 11.94
CA ASN A 106 -12.52 -8.94 13.20
C ASN A 106 -11.32 -7.98 13.02
N MET A 107 -11.62 -6.70 12.75
CA MET A 107 -10.63 -5.62 12.58
C MET A 107 -9.63 -5.50 13.76
N LYS A 108 -10.06 -5.80 15.00
CA LYS A 108 -9.18 -5.80 16.18
C LYS A 108 -8.13 -6.93 16.18
N LYS A 109 -8.48 -8.10 15.63
CA LYS A 109 -7.53 -9.22 15.49
C LYS A 109 -6.53 -8.91 14.37
N MET A 110 -7.02 -8.35 13.27
CA MET A 110 -6.19 -7.92 12.14
C MET A 110 -5.13 -6.90 12.57
N ALA A 111 -5.51 -5.88 13.34
CA ALA A 111 -4.57 -4.86 13.83
C ALA A 111 -3.39 -5.44 14.65
N ARG A 112 -3.65 -6.44 15.51
CA ARG A 112 -2.60 -7.11 16.30
C ARG A 112 -1.67 -7.96 15.43
N ILE A 113 -2.23 -8.66 14.44
CA ILE A 113 -1.45 -9.44 13.47
C ILE A 113 -0.58 -8.50 12.63
N THR A 114 -1.12 -7.37 12.18
CA THR A 114 -0.36 -6.35 11.43
C THR A 114 0.78 -5.77 12.27
N LEU A 115 0.56 -5.51 13.56
CA LEU A 115 1.64 -5.05 14.44
C LEU A 115 2.78 -6.07 14.51
N LEU A 116 2.46 -7.35 14.72
CA LEU A 116 3.47 -8.42 14.75
C LEU A 116 4.21 -8.55 13.41
N SER A 117 3.47 -8.48 12.30
CA SER A 117 4.04 -8.49 10.95
C SER A 117 4.99 -7.31 10.73
N ASN A 118 4.62 -6.11 11.16
CA ASN A 118 5.47 -4.93 11.01
C ASN A 118 6.75 -5.04 11.83
N CYS A 119 6.69 -5.61 13.04
CA CYS A 119 7.89 -5.92 13.83
C CYS A 119 8.78 -6.93 13.12
N ALA A 120 8.20 -7.99 12.55
CA ALA A 120 8.96 -8.98 11.77
C ALA A 120 9.61 -8.36 10.52
N THR A 121 8.91 -7.43 9.83
CA THR A 121 9.47 -6.67 8.72
C THR A 121 10.64 -5.80 9.15
N LEU A 122 10.54 -5.11 10.28
CA LEU A 122 11.65 -4.31 10.83
C LEU A 122 12.88 -5.18 11.13
N VAL A 123 12.68 -6.33 11.77
CA VAL A 123 13.77 -7.29 12.03
C VAL A 123 14.39 -7.79 10.72
N SER A 124 13.56 -8.11 9.72
CA SER A 124 14.03 -8.56 8.41
C SER A 124 14.89 -7.49 7.72
N VAL A 125 14.46 -6.22 7.77
CA VAL A 125 15.23 -5.09 7.22
C VAL A 125 16.57 -4.93 7.93
N ILE A 126 16.59 -5.02 9.26
CA ILE A 126 17.84 -4.93 10.05
C ILE A 126 18.81 -6.04 9.66
N ILE A 127 18.32 -7.28 9.49
CA ILE A 127 19.15 -8.42 9.07
C ILE A 127 19.70 -8.20 7.66
N ILE A 128 18.88 -7.75 6.72
CA ILE A 128 19.32 -7.45 5.33
C ILE A 128 20.43 -6.41 5.35
N ILE A 129 20.25 -5.31 6.08
CA ILE A 129 21.26 -4.26 6.21
C ILE A 129 22.55 -4.81 6.85
N ALA A 130 22.44 -5.63 7.90
CA ALA A 130 23.60 -6.22 8.57
C ALA A 130 24.41 -7.16 7.64
N VAL A 131 23.72 -7.92 6.77
CA VAL A 131 24.36 -8.83 5.80
C VAL A 131 24.97 -8.07 4.61
N LEU A 132 24.33 -6.97 4.16
CA LEU A 132 24.87 -6.14 3.08
C LEU A 132 26.09 -5.31 3.53
N SER A 133 26.06 -4.75 4.75
CA SER A 133 27.07 -3.84 5.31
C SER A 133 28.55 -4.25 5.07
N PRO A 134 28.97 -5.52 5.26
CA PRO A 134 30.35 -5.93 5.03
C PRO A 134 30.75 -6.14 3.55
N ASN A 135 29.79 -6.17 2.61
CA ASN A 135 30.02 -6.46 1.18
C ASN A 135 29.70 -5.26 0.26
N LEU A 136 29.58 -4.04 0.79
CA LEU A 136 29.34 -2.88 -0.07
C LEU A 136 30.56 -2.65 -0.98
N PRO A 137 30.39 -2.69 -2.32
CA PRO A 137 31.43 -2.23 -3.22
C PRO A 137 31.68 -0.74 -3.00
N ASP A 138 32.92 -0.31 -3.25
CA ASP A 138 33.37 1.07 -3.11
C ASP A 138 32.38 2.05 -3.79
N ILE A 139 32.01 3.13 -3.10
CA ILE A 139 30.98 4.12 -3.52
C ILE A 139 31.29 4.70 -4.92
N SER A 140 32.56 4.66 -5.29
CA SER A 140 33.15 5.12 -6.55
C SER A 140 32.85 4.23 -7.78
N LEU A 141 32.44 2.97 -7.57
CA LEU A 141 32.15 1.99 -8.64
C LEU A 141 30.64 1.76 -8.87
N ARG A 142 29.78 2.47 -8.12
CA ARG A 142 28.32 2.43 -8.29
C ARG A 142 27.97 3.09 -9.63
N HIS A 143 27.84 2.26 -10.66
CA HIS A 143 27.63 2.74 -12.03
C HIS A 143 26.37 3.60 -12.11
N LYS A 144 26.57 4.75 -12.74
CA LYS A 144 25.66 5.82 -13.16
C LYS A 144 24.18 5.45 -13.18
N THR A 145 23.38 6.31 -12.54
CA THR A 145 22.00 6.70 -12.93
C THR A 145 21.38 5.73 -13.93
N GLY A 146 20.53 4.83 -13.43
CA GLY A 146 19.69 4.00 -14.29
C GLY A 146 19.01 4.85 -15.36
N THR A 147 18.66 4.21 -16.47
CA THR A 147 17.99 4.83 -17.62
C THR A 147 16.81 5.69 -17.13
N VAL A 148 16.39 6.70 -17.91
CA VAL A 148 15.21 7.53 -17.56
C VAL A 148 13.99 6.64 -17.24
N PHE A 149 13.91 5.46 -17.85
CA PHE A 149 12.90 4.45 -17.55
C PHE A 149 13.06 3.79 -16.16
N ASP A 150 14.27 3.45 -15.73
CA ASP A 150 14.51 2.84 -14.41
C ASP A 150 14.21 3.81 -13.27
N SER A 151 14.56 5.08 -13.46
CA SER A 151 14.20 6.16 -12.53
C SER A 151 12.69 6.40 -12.50
N ALA A 152 12.00 6.35 -13.64
CA ALA A 152 10.54 6.43 -13.70
C ALA A 152 9.86 5.21 -13.04
N LEU A 153 10.41 4.01 -13.20
CA LEU A 153 9.91 2.79 -12.57
C LEU A 153 10.10 2.84 -11.05
N ALA A 154 11.28 3.23 -10.58
CA ALA A 154 11.57 3.38 -9.16
C ALA A 154 10.66 4.44 -8.52
N PHE A 155 10.45 5.57 -9.21
CA PHE A 155 9.51 6.60 -8.78
C PHE A 155 8.07 6.07 -8.74
N GLY A 156 7.66 5.26 -9.72
CA GLY A 156 6.35 4.59 -9.75
C GLY A 156 6.13 3.65 -8.56
N ILE A 157 7.12 2.82 -8.24
CA ILE A 157 7.10 1.91 -7.08
C ILE A 157 7.04 2.71 -5.76
N MET A 158 7.81 3.79 -5.67
CA MET A 158 7.80 4.69 -4.50
C MET A 158 6.44 5.37 -4.33
N LEU A 159 5.87 5.94 -5.40
CA LEU A 159 4.54 6.55 -5.36
C LEU A 159 3.46 5.52 -5.00
N PHE A 160 3.56 4.32 -5.56
CA PHE A 160 2.67 3.22 -5.24
C PHE A 160 2.76 2.84 -3.75
N ALA A 161 3.97 2.70 -3.19
CA ALA A 161 4.19 2.38 -1.78
C ALA A 161 3.70 3.49 -0.84
N LEU A 162 3.77 4.76 -1.27
CA LEU A 162 3.26 5.91 -0.52
C LEU A 162 1.73 6.09 -0.66
N SER A 163 1.10 5.43 -1.63
CA SER A 163 -0.34 5.51 -1.85
C SER A 163 -1.09 4.48 -0.99
N ALA A 164 -1.71 4.92 0.10
CA ALA A 164 -2.48 4.05 1.01
C ALA A 164 -3.96 4.46 1.12
N MET A 165 -4.52 5.06 0.07
CA MET A 165 -5.82 5.75 0.14
C MET A 165 -6.98 4.86 0.59
N GLY A 166 -7.01 3.60 0.17
CA GLY A 166 -8.05 2.64 0.57
C GLY A 166 -8.02 2.28 2.07
N VAL A 167 -6.83 2.30 2.68
CA VAL A 167 -6.63 1.96 4.10
C VAL A 167 -6.83 3.18 5.00
N ILE A 168 -6.48 4.38 4.52
CA ILE A 168 -6.62 5.61 5.31
C ILE A 168 -8.08 5.85 5.73
N LEU A 169 -9.04 5.61 4.83
CA LEU A 169 -10.48 5.76 5.11
C LEU A 169 -10.99 4.75 6.17
N THR A 170 -10.50 3.51 6.14
CA THR A 170 -10.89 2.50 7.13
C THR A 170 -10.25 2.76 8.48
N VAL A 171 -9.02 3.28 8.50
CA VAL A 171 -8.33 3.72 9.71
C VAL A 171 -9.04 4.90 10.34
N GLU A 172 -9.36 5.95 9.58
CA GLU A 172 -10.06 7.14 10.06
C GLU A 172 -11.36 6.78 10.79
N LYS A 173 -12.15 5.85 10.21
CA LYS A 173 -13.41 5.37 10.79
C LYS A 173 -13.24 4.72 12.17
N HIS A 174 -12.08 4.14 12.45
CA HIS A 174 -11.80 3.44 13.72
C HIS A 174 -10.92 4.27 14.68
N MET A 175 -10.53 5.49 14.31
CA MET A 175 -9.77 6.38 15.19
C MET A 175 -10.65 7.08 16.21
N LYS A 176 -10.13 7.27 17.43
CA LYS A 176 -10.78 8.06 18.49
C LYS A 176 -10.91 9.54 18.09
N GLU A 177 -9.90 10.07 17.41
CA GLU A 177 -9.84 11.48 16.98
C GLU A 177 -9.46 11.59 15.50
N PRO A 178 -10.42 11.54 14.56
CA PRO A 178 -10.13 11.56 13.12
C PRO A 178 -9.48 12.87 12.65
N LYS A 179 -9.76 13.99 13.34
CA LYS A 179 -9.16 15.31 13.02
C LYS A 179 -7.64 15.35 13.21
N GLN A 180 -7.11 14.57 14.15
CA GLN A 180 -5.67 14.51 14.40
C GLN A 180 -4.94 13.67 13.35
N MET A 181 -5.64 12.86 12.54
CA MET A 181 -5.02 12.06 11.48
C MET A 181 -4.37 12.95 10.41
N VAL A 182 -5.03 14.06 10.06
CA VAL A 182 -4.64 14.95 8.94
C VAL A 182 -3.94 16.23 9.44
N ALA A 183 -3.81 16.42 10.75
CA ALA A 183 -3.11 17.58 11.31
C ALA A 183 -1.66 17.69 10.81
N TYR A 184 -1.04 18.87 10.92
CA TYR A 184 0.33 19.12 10.46
C TYR A 184 1.37 18.20 11.15
N PHE A 185 1.18 17.95 12.45
CA PHE A 185 1.88 16.92 13.23
C PHE A 185 1.03 15.65 13.43
N GLY A 186 0.08 15.42 12.52
CA GLY A 186 -0.81 14.28 12.57
C GLY A 186 -0.10 12.97 12.22
N THR A 187 -0.71 11.86 12.62
CA THR A 187 -0.17 10.50 12.42
C THR A 187 0.16 10.22 10.95
N LEU A 188 -0.57 10.80 10.00
CA LEU A 188 -0.32 10.62 8.56
C LEU A 188 0.99 11.28 8.12
N ASN A 189 1.27 12.51 8.55
CA ASN A 189 2.50 13.20 8.14
C ASN A 189 3.74 12.56 8.78
N VAL A 190 3.65 12.20 10.07
CA VAL A 190 4.72 11.50 10.79
C VAL A 190 5.04 10.14 10.17
N SER A 191 4.02 9.35 9.82
CA SER A 191 4.22 8.05 9.17
C SER A 191 4.81 8.19 7.76
N LEU A 192 4.36 9.18 6.97
CA LEU A 192 4.91 9.44 5.64
C LEU A 192 6.40 9.81 5.71
N VAL A 193 6.78 10.70 6.63
CA VAL A 193 8.19 11.08 6.84
C VAL A 193 9.02 9.88 7.29
N ALA A 194 8.51 9.07 8.22
CA ALA A 194 9.21 7.86 8.68
C ALA A 194 9.44 6.86 7.54
N ILE A 195 8.43 6.60 6.71
CA ILE A 195 8.53 5.70 5.55
C ILE A 195 9.54 6.24 4.52
N LEU A 196 9.52 7.54 4.25
CA LEU A 196 10.47 8.18 3.34
C LEU A 196 11.92 8.02 3.82
N ILE A 197 12.18 8.21 5.12
CA ILE A 197 13.51 8.02 5.71
C ILE A 197 13.96 6.57 5.52
N VAL A 198 13.12 5.60 5.87
CA VAL A 198 13.45 4.17 5.75
C VAL A 198 13.72 3.79 4.30
N TYR A 199 12.89 4.21 3.34
CA TYR A 199 13.12 3.90 1.93
C TYR A 199 14.37 4.57 1.37
N THR A 200 14.67 5.80 1.78
CA THR A 200 15.90 6.50 1.37
C THR A 200 17.13 5.76 1.88
N LEU A 201 17.12 5.30 3.14
CA LEU A 201 18.22 4.52 3.72
C LEU A 201 18.41 3.18 2.99
N ILE A 202 17.32 2.44 2.77
CA ILE A 202 17.37 1.16 2.06
C ILE A 202 17.86 1.35 0.62
N GLY A 203 17.34 2.34 -0.11
CA GLY A 203 17.78 2.65 -1.47
C GLY A 203 19.20 3.21 -1.56
N PHE A 204 19.72 3.80 -0.47
CA PHE A 204 21.12 4.20 -0.42
C PHE A 204 22.05 2.99 -0.21
N ILE A 205 21.64 2.00 0.59
CA ILE A 205 22.44 0.82 0.93
C ILE A 205 22.44 -0.24 -0.20
N GLY A 206 21.29 -0.48 -0.85
CA GLY A 206 21.15 -1.41 -1.98
C GLY A 206 21.47 -0.77 -3.31
#